data_AF-A0A1W9M0B5-F1
#
_entry.id   AF-A0A1W9M0B5-F1
#
_cell.length_a   1.000
_cell.length_b   1.000
_cell.length_c   1.000
_cell.angle_alpha   90.00
_cell.angle_beta   90.00
_cell.angle_gamma   90.00
#
_symmetry.space_group_name_H-M   'P 1'
#
loop_
_entity.id
_entity.type
_entity.pdbx_description
1 polymer ?
#
loop_
_entity_poly.entity_id
_entity_poly.type
_entity_poly.pdbx_seq_one_letter_code
_entity_poly.pdbx_strand_id
1 'polypeptide(L)'
;MEDYPDYYTKFDLSFEEFAKVISNIDIDKIKLSDDYPDYDLGEYASKVVLSQSEFDGLREHVDTHDNDIGTFFENLDPYVYLRLLAENPKNMDRKLEWRTHDIVEGGWVTEEELFEDLKDSQKFLIVTEGSSDAFIIKRAIDLLRPDISDFFTFVDMEEHYPFSGTGNIFKFFQGLVSIRMINKCLFIFDNDADGIEKYEQAKAIDAPDNLRVAKLPDLGEFSNFLTVGPNGKQMADVNGKAVAIECFLDLSYKTRNTPIIRWSSYKSSLDVYQGALEEKEYYTKQFKKVASLEESYDFRKLNILVQHIVESCI
;
A
#
# COMPACT_ATOMS: atom_id res chain seq x y z
N MET A 1 -0.69 -8.66 32.46
CA MET A 1 -1.38 -9.96 32.47
C MET A 1 -2.46 -9.82 33.50
N GLU A 2 -3.68 -9.52 33.05
CA GLU A 2 -4.85 -9.66 33.92
C GLU A 2 -5.01 -11.15 34.20
N ASP A 3 -5.22 -11.50 35.47
CA ASP A 3 -5.39 -12.87 35.91
C ASP A 3 -6.63 -13.47 35.22
N TYR A 4 -6.40 -14.53 34.46
CA TYR A 4 -7.46 -15.35 33.89
C TYR A 4 -8.32 -15.86 35.05
N PRO A 5 -9.63 -15.59 35.11
CA PRO A 5 -10.43 -16.02 36.25
C PRO A 5 -10.38 -17.55 36.39
N ASP A 6 -10.05 -18.05 37.58
CA ASP A 6 -9.79 -19.49 37.85
C ASP A 6 -10.97 -20.44 37.53
N TYR A 7 -12.15 -19.89 37.23
CA TYR A 7 -13.35 -20.64 36.86
C TYR A 7 -13.54 -20.79 35.34
N TYR A 8 -12.74 -20.10 34.51
CA TYR A 8 -12.70 -20.36 33.08
C TYR A 8 -11.63 -21.42 32.78
N THR A 9 -11.97 -22.35 31.89
CA THR A 9 -10.97 -23.26 31.32
C THR A 9 -9.84 -22.44 30.72
N LYS A 10 -8.61 -22.74 31.09
CA LYS A 10 -7.44 -22.02 30.57
C LYS A 10 -7.37 -22.24 29.06
N PHE A 11 -7.50 -21.16 28.30
CA PHE A 11 -7.37 -21.19 26.85
C PHE A 11 -5.89 -21.38 26.48
N ASP A 12 -5.52 -22.62 26.16
CA ASP A 12 -4.13 -23.04 25.93
C ASP A 12 -3.80 -23.12 24.43
N LEU A 13 -4.10 -22.05 23.71
CA LEU A 13 -3.79 -21.88 22.29
C LEU A 13 -3.11 -20.53 22.08
N SER A 14 -1.86 -20.56 21.63
CA SER A 14 -1.14 -19.34 21.25
C SER A 14 -1.65 -18.79 19.91
N PHE A 15 -1.45 -17.49 19.67
CA PHE A 15 -1.78 -16.90 18.38
C PHE A 15 -0.96 -17.53 17.25
N GLU A 16 0.31 -17.86 17.50
CA GLU A 16 1.19 -18.51 16.52
C GLU A 16 0.71 -19.91 16.16
N GLU A 17 0.22 -20.68 17.13
CA GLU A 17 -0.37 -22.01 16.91
C GLU A 17 -1.67 -21.90 16.11
N PHE A 18 -2.54 -20.97 16.50
CA PHE A 18 -3.76 -20.65 15.75
C PHE A 18 -3.45 -20.24 14.31
N ALA A 19 -2.57 -19.25 14.12
CA ALA A 19 -2.18 -18.73 12.82
C ALA A 19 -1.57 -19.83 11.95
N LYS A 20 -0.71 -20.69 12.51
CA LYS A 20 -0.13 -21.83 11.80
C LYS A 20 -1.20 -22.80 11.29
N VAL A 21 -2.26 -23.07 12.06
CA VAL A 21 -3.33 -23.96 11.59
C VAL A 21 -4.12 -23.27 10.48
N ILE A 22 -4.65 -22.06 10.75
CA ILE A 22 -5.54 -21.37 9.81
C ILE A 22 -4.84 -21.05 8.47
N SER A 23 -3.58 -20.60 8.51
CA SER A 23 -2.79 -20.30 7.30
C SER A 23 -2.51 -21.50 6.40
N ASN A 24 -2.66 -22.73 6.90
CA ASN A 24 -2.48 -23.95 6.10
C ASN A 24 -3.79 -24.52 5.56
N ILE A 25 -4.95 -23.95 5.91
CA ILE A 25 -6.26 -24.44 5.48
C ILE A 25 -6.43 -24.26 3.98
N ASP A 26 -6.86 -25.32 3.32
CA ASP A 26 -7.24 -25.36 1.91
C ASP A 26 -8.77 -25.33 1.84
N ILE A 27 -9.35 -24.17 1.51
CA ILE A 27 -10.79 -23.93 1.66
C ILE A 27 -11.63 -24.91 0.82
N ASP A 28 -11.09 -25.40 -0.30
CA ASP A 28 -11.76 -26.38 -1.17
C ASP A 28 -12.02 -27.73 -0.51
N LYS A 29 -11.31 -28.04 0.58
CA LYS A 29 -11.52 -29.27 1.33
C LYS A 29 -12.59 -29.14 2.40
N ILE A 30 -12.97 -27.91 2.75
CA ILE A 30 -14.01 -27.64 3.73
C ILE A 30 -15.36 -28.02 3.12
N LYS A 31 -16.09 -28.89 3.81
CA LYS A 31 -17.41 -29.35 3.38
C LYS A 31 -18.47 -28.72 4.26
N LEU A 32 -19.10 -27.67 3.75
CA LEU A 32 -20.26 -27.06 4.38
C LEU A 32 -21.54 -27.64 3.76
N SER A 33 -22.55 -27.87 4.60
CA SER A 33 -23.90 -28.18 4.14
C SER A 33 -24.62 -26.90 3.76
N ASP A 34 -25.51 -26.96 2.77
CA ASP A 34 -26.47 -25.89 2.49
C ASP A 34 -27.59 -25.85 3.55
N ASP A 35 -27.74 -26.91 4.34
CA ASP A 35 -28.64 -26.93 5.48
C ASP A 35 -28.04 -26.11 6.62
N TYR A 36 -28.67 -24.97 6.91
CA TYR A 36 -28.43 -24.15 8.11
C TYR A 36 -29.52 -24.47 9.14
N PRO A 37 -29.36 -25.52 9.96
CA PRO A 37 -30.21 -25.66 11.15
C PRO A 37 -29.93 -24.49 12.10
N ASP A 38 -30.91 -24.18 12.96
CA ASP A 38 -30.74 -23.20 14.02
C ASP A 38 -29.65 -23.70 14.99
N TYR A 39 -28.46 -23.10 14.92
CA TYR A 39 -27.35 -23.34 15.84
C TYR A 39 -27.39 -22.31 16.96
N ASP A 40 -27.22 -22.78 18.20
CA ASP A 40 -26.91 -21.88 19.31
C ASP A 40 -25.47 -21.34 19.18
N LEU A 41 -25.17 -20.26 19.91
CA LEU A 41 -23.85 -19.62 19.89
C LEU A 41 -22.73 -20.65 20.17
N GLY A 42 -21.72 -20.65 19.33
CA GLY A 42 -20.58 -21.57 19.38
C GLY A 42 -20.81 -22.94 18.75
N GLU A 43 -22.07 -23.35 18.52
CA GLU A 43 -22.36 -24.69 17.99
C GLU A 43 -22.01 -24.82 16.52
N TYR A 44 -22.13 -23.75 15.73
CA TYR A 44 -21.77 -23.80 14.33
C TYR A 44 -20.25 -24.00 14.19
N ALA A 45 -19.46 -23.21 14.92
CA ALA A 45 -18.01 -23.40 14.94
C ALA A 45 -17.63 -24.79 15.45
N SER A 46 -18.14 -25.23 16.60
CA SER A 46 -17.72 -26.51 17.22
C SER A 46 -18.16 -27.74 16.41
N LYS A 47 -19.41 -27.77 15.93
CA LYS A 47 -20.02 -28.96 15.30
C LYS A 47 -19.83 -29.04 13.79
N VAL A 48 -19.58 -27.90 13.11
CA VAL A 48 -19.51 -27.84 11.63
C VAL A 48 -18.12 -27.48 11.15
N VAL A 49 -17.52 -26.42 11.70
CA VAL A 49 -16.26 -25.86 11.20
C VAL A 49 -15.06 -26.60 11.80
N LEU A 50 -14.93 -26.59 13.13
CA LEU A 50 -13.78 -27.15 13.86
C LEU A 50 -13.80 -28.69 13.91
N SER A 51 -14.91 -29.32 13.55
CA SER A 51 -15.03 -30.77 13.38
C SER A 51 -14.33 -31.29 12.12
N GLN A 52 -14.02 -30.41 11.15
CA GLN A 52 -13.36 -30.79 9.90
C GLN A 52 -11.87 -31.09 10.14
N SER A 53 -11.31 -32.00 9.32
CA SER A 53 -9.92 -32.44 9.44
C SER A 53 -8.88 -31.33 9.29
N GLU A 54 -9.24 -30.26 8.58
CA GLU A 54 -8.42 -29.08 8.34
C GLU A 54 -8.09 -28.32 9.63
N PHE A 55 -8.91 -28.51 10.68
CA PHE A 55 -8.74 -27.91 12.00
C PHE A 55 -8.16 -28.88 13.04
N ASP A 56 -7.75 -30.10 12.65
CA ASP A 56 -7.23 -31.12 13.58
C ASP A 56 -6.04 -30.60 14.41
N GLY A 57 -5.23 -29.69 13.85
CA GLY A 57 -4.12 -29.06 14.57
C GLY A 57 -4.54 -28.23 15.79
N LEU A 58 -5.78 -27.75 15.86
CA LEU A 58 -6.30 -27.04 17.04
C LEU A 58 -6.67 -28.00 18.18
N ARG A 59 -6.96 -29.27 17.88
CA ARG A 59 -7.35 -30.28 18.90
C ARG A 59 -6.25 -30.63 19.88
N GLU A 60 -5.00 -30.32 19.52
CA GLU A 60 -3.85 -30.48 20.42
C GLU A 60 -3.84 -29.43 21.53
N HIS A 61 -4.61 -28.34 21.37
CA HIS A 61 -4.56 -27.14 22.22
C HIS A 61 -5.90 -26.85 22.91
N VAL A 62 -7.03 -27.10 22.24
CA VAL A 62 -8.37 -26.81 22.75
C VAL A 62 -9.36 -27.93 22.42
N ASP A 63 -10.41 -28.07 23.24
CA ASP A 63 -11.53 -28.97 22.90
C ASP A 63 -12.40 -28.33 21.83
N THR A 64 -12.19 -28.73 20.57
CA THR A 64 -12.92 -28.20 19.41
C THR A 64 -14.41 -28.56 19.40
N HIS A 65 -14.87 -29.45 20.29
CA HIS A 65 -16.28 -29.81 20.42
C HIS A 65 -16.99 -29.02 21.53
N ASP A 66 -16.25 -28.23 22.30
CA ASP A 66 -16.80 -27.37 23.34
C ASP A 66 -17.44 -26.11 22.71
N ASN A 67 -18.68 -25.82 23.06
CA ASN A 67 -19.41 -24.66 22.54
C ASN A 67 -18.87 -23.33 23.09
N ASP A 68 -18.27 -23.30 24.28
CA ASP A 68 -17.62 -22.10 24.82
C ASP A 68 -16.35 -21.77 24.02
N ILE A 69 -15.62 -22.81 23.59
CA ILE A 69 -14.49 -22.69 22.66
C ILE A 69 -15.00 -22.25 21.27
N GLY A 70 -16.07 -22.87 20.77
CA GLY A 70 -16.72 -22.45 19.53
C GLY A 70 -17.11 -20.97 19.55
N THR A 71 -17.65 -20.49 20.67
CA THR A 71 -18.02 -19.08 20.88
C THR A 71 -16.83 -18.15 20.73
N PHE A 72 -15.65 -18.51 21.25
CA PHE A 72 -14.43 -17.73 21.02
C PHE A 72 -14.13 -17.57 19.53
N PHE A 73 -14.17 -18.67 18.77
CA PHE A 73 -13.87 -18.64 17.34
C PHE A 73 -14.94 -17.88 16.53
N GLU A 74 -16.22 -17.96 16.88
CA GLU A 74 -17.29 -17.19 16.23
C GLU A 74 -17.19 -15.68 16.49
N ASN A 75 -16.59 -15.27 17.62
CA ASN A 75 -16.43 -13.86 17.96
C ASN A 75 -15.08 -13.25 17.52
N LEU A 76 -14.19 -14.04 16.90
CA LEU A 76 -12.98 -13.50 16.29
C LEU A 76 -13.34 -12.65 15.07
N ASP A 77 -12.65 -11.53 14.91
CA ASP A 77 -12.89 -10.62 13.79
C ASP A 77 -12.67 -11.36 12.45
N PRO A 78 -13.65 -11.34 11.52
CA PRO A 78 -13.53 -12.00 10.21
C PRO A 78 -12.26 -11.64 9.44
N TYR A 79 -11.73 -10.42 9.61
CA TYR A 79 -10.49 -10.00 8.95
C TYR A 79 -9.27 -10.80 9.41
N VAL A 80 -9.25 -11.31 10.66
CA VAL A 80 -8.17 -12.17 11.16
C VAL A 80 -8.16 -13.48 10.36
N TYR A 81 -9.32 -14.11 10.18
CA TYR A 81 -9.43 -15.33 9.38
C TYR A 81 -9.07 -15.08 7.92
N LEU A 82 -9.61 -14.04 7.30
CA LEU A 82 -9.33 -13.72 5.90
C LEU A 82 -7.84 -13.49 5.67
N ARG A 83 -7.19 -12.73 6.55
CA ARG A 83 -5.75 -12.46 6.46
C ARG A 83 -4.91 -13.72 6.58
N LEU A 84 -5.27 -14.64 7.50
CA LEU A 84 -4.55 -15.89 7.69
C LEU A 84 -4.81 -16.87 6.54
N LEU A 85 -6.06 -17.04 6.11
CA LEU A 85 -6.42 -17.91 4.99
C LEU A 85 -5.75 -17.49 3.68
N ALA A 86 -5.52 -16.19 3.48
CA ALA A 86 -4.80 -15.64 2.34
C ALA A 86 -3.30 -16.00 2.32
N GLU A 87 -2.73 -16.51 3.42
CA GLU A 87 -1.33 -16.98 3.43
C GLU A 87 -1.16 -18.30 2.67
N ASN A 88 -2.23 -19.06 2.48
CA ASN A 88 -2.20 -20.27 1.66
C ASN A 88 -2.34 -19.91 0.18
N PRO A 89 -1.34 -20.19 -0.67
CA PRO A 89 -1.41 -19.89 -2.11
C PRO A 89 -2.62 -20.53 -2.83
N LYS A 90 -3.17 -21.63 -2.29
CA LYS A 90 -4.34 -22.32 -2.85
C LYS A 90 -5.65 -21.54 -2.71
N ASN A 91 -5.69 -20.58 -1.79
CA ASN A 91 -6.87 -19.78 -1.51
C ASN A 91 -6.86 -18.45 -2.27
N MET A 92 -5.76 -18.08 -2.94
CA MET A 92 -5.58 -16.74 -3.52
C MET A 92 -6.57 -16.41 -4.65
N ASP A 93 -7.00 -17.40 -5.42
CA ASP A 93 -7.92 -17.21 -6.56
C ASP A 93 -9.40 -17.33 -6.15
N ARG A 94 -9.70 -17.38 -4.85
CA ARG A 94 -11.08 -17.54 -4.36
C ARG A 94 -11.82 -16.22 -4.31
N LYS A 95 -13.09 -16.28 -4.70
CA LYS A 95 -14.01 -15.14 -4.58
C LYS A 95 -14.43 -14.98 -3.12
N LEU A 96 -14.13 -13.83 -2.54
CA LEU A 96 -14.72 -13.38 -1.28
C LEU A 96 -16.11 -12.79 -1.55
N GLU A 97 -17.10 -13.19 -0.75
CA GLU A 97 -18.46 -12.68 -0.84
C GLU A 97 -18.99 -12.34 0.55
N TRP A 98 -19.35 -11.08 0.77
CA TRP A 98 -20.04 -10.63 1.96
C TRP A 98 -21.55 -10.80 1.74
N ARG A 99 -22.17 -11.74 2.46
CA ARG A 99 -23.62 -11.97 2.39
C ARG A 99 -24.32 -11.03 3.38
N THR A 100 -24.87 -9.94 2.86
CA THR A 100 -25.48 -8.87 3.68
C THR A 100 -27.00 -8.79 3.53
N HIS A 101 -27.61 -9.63 2.69
CA HIS A 101 -29.04 -9.54 2.36
C HIS A 101 -29.94 -9.58 3.60
N ASP A 102 -29.73 -10.56 4.47
CA ASP A 102 -30.61 -10.82 5.61
C ASP A 102 -30.56 -9.68 6.65
N ILE A 103 -29.38 -9.08 6.85
CA ILE A 103 -29.20 -7.97 7.79
C ILE A 103 -29.77 -6.65 7.25
N VAL A 104 -29.75 -6.47 5.93
CA VAL A 104 -30.36 -5.31 5.26
C VAL A 104 -31.88 -5.46 5.23
N GLU A 105 -32.41 -6.61 4.79
CA GLU A 105 -33.86 -6.86 4.76
C GLU A 105 -34.47 -6.82 6.16
N GLY A 106 -33.76 -7.34 7.16
CA GLY A 106 -34.15 -7.26 8.57
C GLY A 106 -34.15 -5.86 9.16
N GLY A 107 -33.63 -4.85 8.43
CA GLY A 107 -33.59 -3.45 8.87
C GLY A 107 -32.57 -3.15 9.96
N TRP A 108 -31.56 -4.02 10.13
CA TRP A 108 -30.48 -3.82 11.11
C TRP A 108 -29.43 -2.81 10.63
N VAL A 109 -29.23 -2.74 9.31
CA VAL A 109 -28.28 -1.85 8.64
C VAL A 109 -28.82 -1.46 7.26
N THR A 110 -28.47 -0.28 6.76
CA THR A 110 -28.80 0.16 5.40
C THR A 110 -27.67 -0.19 4.42
N GLU A 111 -27.96 -0.23 3.11
CA GLU A 111 -26.92 -0.46 2.10
C GLU A 111 -25.79 0.59 2.13
N GLU A 112 -26.12 1.84 2.50
CA GLU A 112 -25.15 2.93 2.62
C GLU A 112 -24.20 2.73 3.81
N GLU A 113 -24.68 2.14 4.90
CA GLU A 113 -23.89 1.84 6.10
C GLU A 113 -23.02 0.57 5.95
N LEU A 114 -23.27 -0.27 4.93
CA LEU A 114 -22.43 -1.45 4.67
C LEU A 114 -21.03 -1.07 4.18
N PHE A 115 -20.91 0.05 3.47
CA PHE A 115 -19.68 0.50 2.83
C PHE A 115 -19.29 1.87 3.40
N GLU A 116 -18.84 1.87 4.65
CA GLU A 116 -18.25 3.07 5.25
C GLU A 116 -16.89 3.37 4.63
N ASP A 117 -16.69 4.64 4.23
CA ASP A 117 -15.37 5.12 3.84
C ASP A 117 -14.37 4.99 4.99
N LEU A 118 -13.12 4.71 4.65
CA LEU A 118 -12.03 4.75 5.61
C LEU A 118 -11.96 6.12 6.29
N LYS A 119 -11.74 6.12 7.61
CA LYS A 119 -11.49 7.36 8.35
C LYS A 119 -10.16 7.97 7.90
N ASP A 120 -10.05 9.29 7.91
CA ASP A 120 -8.81 9.97 7.51
C ASP A 120 -7.59 9.57 8.35
N SER A 121 -7.79 9.08 9.58
CA SER A 121 -6.72 8.53 10.43
C SER A 121 -6.18 7.19 9.93
N GLN A 122 -6.92 6.48 9.09
CA GLN A 122 -6.54 5.20 8.50
C GLN A 122 -5.84 5.38 7.15
N LYS A 123 -6.10 6.49 6.46
CA LYS A 123 -5.53 6.87 5.16
C LYS A 123 -4.11 7.45 5.29
N PHE A 124 -3.31 7.29 4.26
CA PHE A 124 -2.02 7.94 4.08
C PHE A 124 -2.17 9.20 3.23
N LEU A 125 -1.71 10.34 3.74
CA LEU A 125 -1.54 11.57 2.97
C LEU A 125 -0.20 11.54 2.23
N ILE A 126 -0.25 11.39 0.91
CA ILE A 126 0.91 11.45 0.03
C ILE A 126 1.28 12.91 -0.22
N VAL A 127 2.53 13.24 0.06
CA VAL A 127 3.11 14.57 -0.11
C VAL A 127 4.26 14.48 -1.12
N THR A 128 4.19 15.22 -2.21
CA THR A 128 5.22 15.25 -3.28
C THR A 128 5.76 16.66 -3.51
N GLU A 129 6.80 16.82 -4.31
CA GLU A 129 7.38 18.15 -4.59
C GLU A 129 6.48 19.00 -5.51
N GLY A 130 5.76 18.37 -6.45
CA GLY A 130 4.87 19.06 -7.38
C GLY A 130 3.54 18.37 -7.63
N SER A 131 2.55 19.14 -8.10
CA SER A 131 1.20 18.64 -8.43
C SER A 131 1.19 17.63 -9.58
N SER A 132 2.18 17.71 -10.49
CA SER A 132 2.42 16.69 -11.53
C SER A 132 2.65 15.32 -10.90
N ASP A 133 3.48 15.25 -9.86
CA ASP A 133 3.88 14.01 -9.21
C ASP A 133 2.70 13.39 -8.46
N ALA A 134 1.96 14.21 -7.69
CA ALA A 134 0.75 13.78 -7.00
C ALA A 134 -0.27 13.22 -8.00
N PHE A 135 -0.45 13.89 -9.14
CA PHE A 135 -1.32 13.39 -10.21
C PHE A 135 -0.85 12.05 -10.78
N ILE A 136 0.45 11.89 -11.08
CA ILE A 136 1.00 10.66 -11.66
C ILE A 136 0.84 9.50 -10.68
N ILE A 137 1.18 9.70 -9.40
CA ILE A 137 1.08 8.67 -8.36
C ILE A 137 -0.39 8.29 -8.15
N LYS A 138 -1.28 9.26 -7.95
CA LYS A 138 -2.71 9.02 -7.77
C LYS A 138 -3.27 8.19 -8.93
N ARG A 139 -3.01 8.63 -10.17
CA ARG A 139 -3.51 7.93 -11.35
C ARG A 139 -2.90 6.53 -11.51
N ALA A 140 -1.62 6.34 -11.15
CA ALA A 140 -0.99 5.03 -11.17
C ALA A 140 -1.63 4.07 -10.15
N ILE A 141 -1.91 4.54 -8.93
CA ILE A 141 -2.62 3.75 -7.91
C ILE A 141 -4.04 3.42 -8.38
N ASP A 142 -4.81 4.42 -8.83
CA ASP A 142 -6.18 4.24 -9.32
C ASP A 142 -6.27 3.20 -10.46
N LEU A 143 -5.24 3.12 -11.32
CA LEU A 143 -5.19 2.17 -12.44
C LEU A 143 -4.64 0.79 -12.05
N LEU A 144 -3.58 0.74 -11.25
CA LEU A 144 -2.82 -0.49 -10.99
C LEU A 144 -3.22 -1.22 -9.71
N ARG A 145 -3.80 -0.50 -8.76
CA ARG A 145 -4.18 -0.97 -7.43
C ARG A 145 -5.50 -0.32 -6.98
N PRO A 146 -6.59 -0.45 -7.77
CA PRO A 146 -7.88 0.16 -7.42
C PRO A 146 -8.43 -0.34 -6.07
N ASP A 147 -8.06 -1.57 -5.70
CA ASP A 147 -8.40 -2.28 -4.46
C ASP A 147 -7.87 -1.63 -3.17
N ILE A 148 -6.88 -0.74 -3.28
CA ILE A 148 -6.32 0.00 -2.13
C ILE A 148 -6.26 1.51 -2.38
N SER A 149 -6.94 2.01 -3.41
CA SER A 149 -6.82 3.42 -3.81
C SER A 149 -7.38 4.39 -2.77
N ASP A 150 -8.42 3.96 -2.06
CA ASP A 150 -9.09 4.67 -0.96
C ASP A 150 -8.27 4.80 0.33
N PHE A 151 -7.17 4.04 0.45
CA PHE A 151 -6.18 4.21 1.52
C PHE A 151 -5.28 5.43 1.32
N PHE A 152 -5.31 6.08 0.14
CA PHE A 152 -4.41 7.19 -0.19
C PHE A 152 -5.16 8.49 -0.44
N THR A 153 -4.67 9.56 0.16
CA THR A 153 -5.06 10.94 -0.12
C THR A 153 -3.83 11.71 -0.58
N PHE A 154 -4.04 12.85 -1.24
CA PHE A 154 -2.96 13.62 -1.84
C PHE A 154 -3.07 15.07 -1.41
N VAL A 155 -1.94 15.68 -1.07
CA VAL A 155 -1.90 17.12 -0.77
C VAL A 155 -2.30 17.92 -2.01
N ASP A 156 -3.29 18.80 -1.86
CA ASP A 156 -3.57 19.82 -2.85
C ASP A 156 -2.48 20.91 -2.76
N MET A 157 -1.72 21.04 -3.84
CA MET A 157 -0.65 22.03 -3.98
C MET A 157 -1.08 23.28 -4.76
N GLU A 158 -2.32 23.35 -5.24
CA GLU A 158 -2.83 24.47 -6.04
C GLU A 158 -3.54 25.51 -5.17
N GLU A 159 -4.40 25.08 -4.24
CA GLU A 159 -5.16 25.98 -3.36
C GLU A 159 -4.60 25.98 -1.92
N HIS A 160 -4.34 27.19 -1.38
CA HIS A 160 -3.97 27.42 0.02
C HIS A 160 -2.69 26.72 0.52
N TYR A 161 -1.87 26.12 -0.35
CA TYR A 161 -0.60 25.53 0.04
C TYR A 161 0.36 26.63 0.51
N PRO A 162 0.75 26.67 1.81
CA PRO A 162 1.50 27.79 2.38
C PRO A 162 2.97 27.80 1.92
N PHE A 163 3.33 26.86 1.06
CA PHE A 163 4.68 26.44 0.77
C PHE A 163 4.93 26.43 -0.76
N SER A 164 4.82 27.58 -1.42
CA SER A 164 5.19 27.71 -2.84
C SER A 164 6.71 27.67 -3.07
N GLY A 165 7.16 26.98 -4.14
CA GLY A 165 8.57 26.91 -4.57
C GLY A 165 9.30 25.59 -4.31
N THR A 166 10.30 25.27 -5.13
CA THR A 166 11.17 24.09 -4.97
C THR A 166 12.01 24.20 -3.70
N GLY A 167 11.92 23.21 -2.81
CA GLY A 167 12.57 23.22 -1.48
C GLY A 167 11.61 23.28 -0.28
N ASN A 168 10.30 23.20 -0.52
CA ASN A 168 9.30 23.39 0.52
C ASN A 168 8.80 22.11 1.19
N ILE A 169 8.93 20.96 0.54
CA ILE A 169 8.48 19.67 1.09
C ILE A 169 9.18 19.33 2.41
N PHE A 170 10.49 19.57 2.53
CA PHE A 170 11.25 19.32 3.75
C PHE A 170 10.81 20.25 4.90
N LYS A 171 10.58 21.53 4.62
CA LYS A 171 10.07 22.48 5.63
C LYS A 171 8.67 22.12 6.07
N PHE A 172 7.84 21.65 5.16
CA PHE A 172 6.51 21.17 5.49
C PHE A 172 6.57 19.95 6.41
N PHE A 173 7.43 18.98 6.10
CA PHE A 173 7.72 17.85 6.97
C PHE A 173 8.16 18.30 8.37
N GLN A 174 9.14 19.20 8.47
CA GLN A 174 9.58 19.78 9.75
C GLN A 174 8.42 20.44 10.53
N GLY A 175 7.54 21.15 9.82
CA GLY A 175 6.34 21.75 10.39
C GLY A 175 5.41 20.71 11.01
N LEU A 176 5.11 19.62 10.29
CA LEU A 176 4.23 18.55 10.78
C LEU A 176 4.83 17.79 11.97
N VAL A 177 6.14 17.54 11.97
CA VAL A 177 6.85 16.95 13.11
C VAL A 177 6.74 17.86 14.33
N SER A 178 6.96 19.17 14.15
CA SER A 178 6.96 20.16 15.24
C SER A 178 5.61 20.27 15.95
N ILE A 179 4.50 20.08 15.23
CA ILE A 179 3.14 20.11 15.80
C ILE A 179 2.62 18.73 16.22
N ARG A 180 3.42 17.67 16.09
CA ARG A 180 3.06 16.27 16.39
C ARG A 180 1.76 15.85 15.69
N MET A 181 1.73 16.02 14.37
CA MET A 181 0.60 15.59 13.54
C MET A 181 0.26 14.11 13.78
N ILE A 182 -1.04 13.78 13.82
CA ILE A 182 -1.53 12.42 14.14
C ILE A 182 -1.79 11.60 12.87
N ASN A 183 -2.16 12.26 11.76
CA ASN A 183 -2.47 11.58 10.49
C ASN A 183 -1.24 10.91 9.90
N LYS A 184 -1.46 9.80 9.18
CA LYS A 184 -0.40 9.11 8.45
C LYS A 184 -0.03 9.93 7.23
N CYS A 185 1.25 10.25 7.05
CA CYS A 185 1.78 10.97 5.91
C CYS A 185 2.98 10.23 5.33
N LEU A 186 3.10 10.21 4.00
CA LEU A 186 4.30 9.76 3.30
C LEU A 186 4.81 10.89 2.43
N PHE A 187 6.01 11.38 2.74
CA PHE A 187 6.72 12.40 1.97
C PHE A 187 7.64 11.73 0.96
N ILE A 188 7.41 12.00 -0.33
CA ILE A 188 8.15 11.39 -1.43
C ILE A 188 9.04 12.46 -2.09
N PHE A 189 10.35 12.20 -2.08
CA PHE A 189 11.36 13.04 -2.71
C PHE A 189 11.80 12.46 -4.05
N ASP A 190 12.16 13.33 -5.00
CA ASP A 190 12.76 12.91 -6.26
C ASP A 190 14.08 12.16 -6.02
N ASN A 191 14.42 11.26 -6.95
CA ASN A 191 15.70 10.53 -6.96
C ASN A 191 16.74 11.29 -7.78
N ASP A 192 16.86 12.57 -7.49
CA ASP A 192 17.90 13.46 -7.99
C ASP A 192 18.77 13.97 -6.83
N ALA A 193 19.77 14.80 -7.17
CA ALA A 193 20.72 15.29 -6.18
C ALA A 193 20.08 16.23 -5.13
N ASP A 194 18.99 16.93 -5.46
CA ASP A 194 18.28 17.84 -4.55
C ASP A 194 17.31 17.09 -3.64
N GLY A 195 16.56 16.14 -4.21
CA GLY A 195 15.64 15.27 -3.50
C GLY A 195 16.37 14.35 -2.52
N ILE A 196 17.51 13.77 -2.89
CA ILE A 196 18.32 12.95 -1.96
C ILE A 196 18.81 13.77 -0.77
N GLU A 197 19.32 14.98 -1.00
CA GLU A 197 19.79 15.82 0.12
C GLU A 197 18.66 16.09 1.13
N LYS A 198 17.48 16.46 0.65
CA LYS A 198 16.31 16.70 1.50
C LYS A 198 15.80 15.43 2.17
N TYR A 199 15.81 14.30 1.46
CA TYR A 199 15.44 12.99 2.00
C TYR A 199 16.34 12.60 3.17
N GLU A 200 17.66 12.72 3.02
CA GLU A 200 18.61 12.40 4.10
C GLU A 200 18.46 13.36 5.28
N GLN A 201 18.19 14.65 5.03
CA GLN A 201 17.87 15.61 6.09
C GLN A 201 16.58 15.24 6.83
N ALA A 202 15.53 14.82 6.12
CA ALA A 202 14.25 14.43 6.70
C ALA A 202 14.37 13.13 7.51
N LYS A 203 15.10 12.15 6.98
CA LYS A 203 15.36 10.86 7.63
C LYS A 203 16.18 11.00 8.93
N ALA A 204 17.01 12.04 9.04
CA ALA A 204 17.78 12.33 10.24
C ALA A 204 16.95 12.97 11.37
N ILE A 205 15.72 13.37 11.12
CA ILE A 205 14.80 13.93 12.13
C ILE A 205 14.11 12.77 12.86
N ASP A 206 14.05 12.87 14.19
CA ASP A 206 13.22 12.00 15.03
C ASP A 206 11.74 12.36 14.83
N ALA A 207 11.10 11.66 13.90
CA ALA A 207 9.69 11.83 13.54
C ALA A 207 8.87 10.64 14.06
N PRO A 208 7.59 10.86 14.43
CA PRO A 208 6.73 9.75 14.83
C PRO A 208 6.43 8.82 13.65
N ASP A 209 6.14 7.54 13.92
CA ASP A 209 5.98 6.48 12.91
C ASP A 209 4.90 6.75 11.85
N ASN A 210 3.95 7.64 12.16
CA ASN A 210 2.92 8.08 11.21
C ASN A 210 3.43 9.13 10.20
N LEU A 211 4.61 9.73 10.39
CA LEU A 211 5.23 10.66 9.45
C LEU A 211 6.45 10.01 8.80
N ARG A 212 6.24 9.40 7.63
CA ARG A 212 7.26 8.64 6.91
C ARG A 212 7.83 9.43 5.74
N VAL A 213 9.05 9.08 5.37
CA VAL A 213 9.78 9.69 4.24
C VAL A 213 10.31 8.60 3.32
N ALA A 214 10.23 8.83 2.01
CA ALA A 214 10.75 7.97 0.96
C ALA A 214 11.35 8.81 -0.16
N LYS A 215 12.30 8.24 -0.90
CA LYS A 215 12.72 8.77 -2.21
C LYS A 215 12.20 7.86 -3.32
N LEU A 216 12.07 8.37 -4.54
CA LEU A 216 11.78 7.52 -5.70
C LEU A 216 12.84 6.39 -5.81
N PRO A 217 12.44 5.16 -6.18
CA PRO A 217 13.34 4.02 -6.18
C PRO A 217 14.40 4.13 -7.28
N ASP A 218 15.53 3.46 -7.07
CA ASP A 218 16.52 3.25 -8.12
C ASP A 218 16.01 2.15 -9.06
N LEU A 219 16.24 2.30 -10.38
CA LEU A 219 15.94 1.25 -11.35
C LEU A 219 17.18 0.89 -12.18
N GLY A 220 17.28 -0.39 -12.56
CA GLY A 220 18.35 -0.86 -13.43
C GLY A 220 18.39 -0.11 -14.77
N GLU A 221 17.24 0.24 -15.35
CA GLU A 221 17.16 1.05 -16.57
C GLU A 221 17.74 2.47 -16.41
N PHE A 222 17.76 3.01 -15.20
CA PHE A 222 18.33 4.33 -14.90
C PHE A 222 19.85 4.28 -14.69
N SER A 223 20.45 3.09 -14.56
CA SER A 223 21.92 2.94 -14.48
C SER A 223 22.63 3.17 -15.81
N ASN A 224 21.89 3.12 -16.91
CA ASN A 224 22.41 3.28 -18.27
C ASN A 224 21.36 4.01 -19.11
N PHE A 225 21.25 5.33 -18.91
CA PHE A 225 20.28 6.18 -19.59
C PHE A 225 20.97 7.15 -20.55
N LEU A 226 20.32 7.51 -21.66
CA LEU A 226 20.88 8.48 -22.60
C LEU A 226 20.89 9.86 -21.94
N THR A 227 22.05 10.50 -21.92
CA THR A 227 22.23 11.85 -21.35
C THR A 227 22.89 12.79 -22.33
N VAL A 228 22.72 14.10 -22.13
CA VAL A 228 23.41 15.15 -22.87
C VAL A 228 24.00 16.18 -21.93
N GLY A 229 25.28 16.49 -22.13
CA GLY A 229 25.99 17.56 -21.44
C GLY A 229 26.86 18.37 -22.41
N PRO A 230 27.79 19.20 -21.90
CA PRO A 230 28.69 20.00 -22.73
C PRO A 230 29.52 19.18 -23.73
N ASN A 231 29.83 17.94 -23.39
CA ASN A 231 30.64 17.03 -24.22
C ASN A 231 29.79 16.21 -25.21
N GLY A 232 28.49 16.51 -25.35
CA GLY A 232 27.58 15.80 -26.24
C GLY A 232 26.77 14.71 -25.53
N LYS A 233 26.28 13.75 -26.32
CA LYS A 233 25.42 12.66 -25.86
C LYS A 233 26.24 11.48 -25.37
N GLN A 234 25.90 10.93 -24.21
CA GLN A 234 26.56 9.77 -23.63
C GLN A 234 25.60 8.96 -22.77
N MET A 235 25.84 7.66 -22.63
CA MET A 235 25.13 6.86 -21.64
C MET A 235 25.72 7.10 -20.25
N ALA A 236 24.88 7.25 -19.23
CA ALA A 236 25.32 7.45 -17.86
C ALA A 236 24.29 6.90 -16.86
N ASP A 237 24.76 6.63 -15.64
CA ASP A 237 23.89 6.36 -14.49
C ASP A 237 23.30 7.66 -13.95
N VAL A 238 21.97 7.73 -13.96
CA VAL A 238 21.19 8.89 -13.55
C VAL A 238 20.49 8.70 -12.19
N ASN A 239 20.57 7.50 -11.59
CA ASN A 239 20.05 7.27 -10.24
C ASN A 239 20.73 8.22 -9.25
N GLY A 240 19.92 8.85 -8.40
CA GLY A 240 20.35 9.85 -7.43
C GLY A 240 20.92 11.14 -8.04
N LYS A 241 20.75 11.36 -9.34
CA LYS A 241 21.29 12.53 -10.05
C LYS A 241 20.23 13.29 -10.84
N ALA A 242 19.26 12.59 -11.42
CA ALA A 242 18.31 13.21 -12.35
C ALA A 242 16.99 12.43 -12.51
N VAL A 243 16.65 11.49 -11.62
CA VAL A 243 15.42 10.70 -11.72
C VAL A 243 14.28 11.42 -11.03
N ALA A 244 13.33 11.92 -11.82
CA ALA A 244 12.05 12.46 -11.36
C ALA A 244 10.91 11.47 -11.61
N ILE A 245 9.71 11.79 -11.10
CA ILE A 245 8.52 10.95 -11.26
C ILE A 245 8.20 10.63 -12.74
N GLU A 246 8.42 11.57 -13.66
CA GLU A 246 8.15 11.35 -15.09
C GLU A 246 9.05 10.27 -15.70
N CYS A 247 10.22 9.98 -15.09
CA CYS A 247 11.08 8.87 -15.52
C CYS A 247 10.41 7.51 -15.37
N PHE A 248 9.36 7.37 -14.54
CA PHE A 248 8.60 6.13 -14.35
C PHE A 248 7.49 5.93 -15.39
N LEU A 249 7.17 6.94 -16.19
CA LEU A 249 6.22 6.82 -17.29
C LEU A 249 6.79 5.97 -18.43
N ASP A 250 5.92 5.43 -19.29
CA ASP A 250 6.32 4.85 -20.57
C ASP A 250 6.85 5.94 -21.49
N LEU A 251 8.18 6.06 -21.51
CA LEU A 251 8.89 7.06 -22.31
C LEU A 251 8.94 6.68 -23.80
N SER A 252 8.44 5.50 -24.18
CA SER A 252 8.33 5.05 -25.57
C SER A 252 6.92 5.26 -26.15
N TYR A 253 5.92 5.45 -25.29
CA TYR A 253 4.52 5.56 -25.71
C TYR A 253 4.26 6.79 -26.58
N LYS A 254 3.90 6.53 -27.84
CA LYS A 254 3.55 7.53 -28.86
C LYS A 254 4.63 8.60 -29.12
N THR A 255 5.87 8.39 -28.65
CA THR A 255 6.99 9.30 -28.93
C THR A 255 7.77 8.88 -30.18
N ARG A 256 8.42 9.86 -30.82
CA ARG A 256 9.41 9.65 -31.88
C ARG A 256 10.83 10.00 -31.44
N ASN A 257 10.97 10.71 -30.32
CA ASN A 257 12.24 11.16 -29.80
C ASN A 257 12.78 10.12 -28.82
N THR A 258 14.09 9.88 -28.87
CA THR A 258 14.76 9.10 -27.83
C THR A 258 14.75 9.89 -26.52
N PRO A 259 14.19 9.34 -25.42
CA PRO A 259 14.21 9.99 -24.13
C PRO A 259 15.65 10.30 -23.70
N ILE A 260 15.88 11.50 -23.16
CA ILE A 260 17.23 11.95 -22.79
C ILE A 260 17.18 12.81 -21.53
N ILE A 261 18.17 12.64 -20.67
CA ILE A 261 18.39 13.51 -19.52
C ILE A 261 19.44 14.57 -19.87
N ARG A 262 19.13 15.83 -19.60
CA ARG A 262 20.07 16.94 -19.80
C ARG A 262 20.72 17.33 -18.49
N TRP A 263 22.05 17.29 -18.45
CA TRP A 263 22.83 17.82 -17.32
C TRP A 263 22.77 19.35 -17.29
N SER A 264 22.55 19.93 -16.12
CA SER A 264 22.37 21.38 -15.91
C SER A 264 23.42 21.98 -14.98
N SER A 265 23.58 21.45 -13.77
CA SER A 265 24.40 22.03 -12.70
C SER A 265 25.27 20.98 -12.02
N TYR A 266 26.41 21.42 -11.48
CA TYR A 266 27.25 20.60 -10.60
C TYR A 266 26.95 20.92 -9.14
N LYS A 267 26.72 19.89 -8.33
CA LYS A 267 26.44 20.01 -6.90
C LYS A 267 27.65 19.56 -6.10
N SER A 268 28.43 20.56 -5.63
CA SER A 268 29.70 20.33 -4.94
C SER A 268 29.57 19.58 -3.61
N SER A 269 28.45 19.70 -2.91
CA SER A 269 28.22 18.99 -1.64
C SER A 269 28.09 17.49 -1.80
N LEU A 270 27.65 17.04 -2.99
CA LEU A 270 27.43 15.63 -3.31
C LEU A 270 28.40 15.09 -4.37
N ASP A 271 29.27 15.95 -4.92
CA ASP A 271 30.22 15.61 -5.98
C ASP A 271 29.56 15.01 -7.23
N VAL A 272 28.34 15.48 -7.58
CA VAL A 272 27.55 14.96 -8.71
C VAL A 272 27.00 16.08 -9.60
N TYR A 273 26.79 15.75 -10.87
CA TYR A 273 25.98 16.56 -11.76
C TYR A 273 24.49 16.26 -11.57
N GLN A 274 23.68 17.30 -11.56
CA GLN A 274 22.24 17.27 -11.58
C GLN A 274 21.73 17.45 -13.01
N GLY A 275 20.61 16.79 -13.32
CA GLY A 275 19.96 16.93 -14.61
C GLY A 275 18.45 16.71 -14.52
N ALA A 276 17.78 16.82 -15.66
CA ALA A 276 16.34 16.57 -15.76
C ALA A 276 15.99 15.87 -17.08
N LEU A 277 14.92 15.08 -17.06
CA LEU A 277 14.33 14.49 -18.26
C LEU A 277 13.80 15.58 -19.20
N GLU A 278 14.20 15.55 -20.46
CA GLU A 278 13.65 16.43 -21.49
C GLU A 278 12.20 16.05 -21.82
N GLU A 279 11.40 17.04 -22.23
CA GLU A 279 10.00 16.82 -22.65
C GLU A 279 9.12 16.15 -21.58
N LYS A 280 9.43 16.33 -20.28
CA LYS A 280 8.64 15.74 -19.18
C LYS A 280 7.14 16.04 -19.28
N GLU A 281 6.79 17.27 -19.68
CA GLU A 281 5.39 17.68 -19.87
C GLU A 281 4.70 16.89 -21.00
N TYR A 282 5.45 16.44 -22.01
CA TYR A 282 4.92 15.60 -23.08
C TYR A 282 4.56 14.21 -22.53
N TYR A 283 5.46 13.57 -21.78
CA TYR A 283 5.21 12.24 -21.20
C TYR A 283 4.00 12.27 -20.25
N THR A 284 3.92 13.28 -19.38
CA THR A 284 2.77 13.47 -18.48
C THR A 284 1.47 13.68 -19.27
N LYS A 285 1.50 14.46 -20.36
CA LYS A 285 0.33 14.64 -21.24
C LYS A 285 -0.10 13.35 -21.95
N GLN A 286 0.83 12.46 -22.30
CA GLN A 286 0.46 11.17 -22.87
C GLN A 286 -0.15 10.26 -21.81
N PHE A 287 0.45 10.18 -20.62
CA PHE A 287 -0.08 9.38 -19.51
C PHE A 287 -1.49 9.81 -19.09
N LYS A 288 -1.76 11.13 -19.08
CA LYS A 288 -3.12 11.69 -18.86
C LYS A 288 -4.19 11.10 -19.78
N LYS A 289 -3.81 10.64 -20.99
CA LYS A 289 -4.73 10.10 -21.99
C LYS A 289 -4.94 8.59 -21.88
N VAL A 290 -4.09 7.90 -21.11
CA VAL A 290 -4.17 6.45 -20.94
C VAL A 290 -5.37 6.14 -20.06
N ALA A 291 -6.40 5.49 -20.62
CA ALA A 291 -7.68 5.27 -19.93
C ALA A 291 -7.76 3.94 -19.19
N SER A 292 -7.06 2.90 -19.65
CA SER A 292 -7.10 1.56 -19.07
C SER A 292 -5.75 0.84 -19.21
N LEU A 293 -5.63 -0.30 -18.50
CA LEU A 293 -4.46 -1.20 -18.58
C LEU A 293 -4.34 -1.94 -19.92
N GLU A 294 -5.39 -1.94 -20.73
CA GLU A 294 -5.44 -2.61 -22.04
C GLU A 294 -4.80 -1.79 -23.15
N GLU A 295 -4.44 -0.53 -22.88
CA GLU A 295 -3.67 0.25 -23.83
C GLU A 295 -2.26 -0.31 -24.01
N SER A 296 -1.64 0.00 -25.16
CA SER A 296 -0.26 -0.36 -25.48
C SER A 296 0.79 0.40 -24.66
N TYR A 297 0.48 0.74 -23.41
CA TYR A 297 1.31 1.53 -22.51
C TYR A 297 2.07 0.59 -21.58
N ASP A 298 3.37 0.80 -21.43
CA ASP A 298 4.20 0.00 -20.52
C ASP A 298 4.09 0.47 -19.07
N PHE A 299 3.36 -0.28 -18.25
CA PHE A 299 3.17 -0.01 -16.84
C PHE A 299 4.23 -0.62 -15.91
N ARG A 300 5.30 -1.26 -16.41
CA ARG A 300 6.26 -1.97 -15.55
C ARG A 300 6.91 -1.07 -14.51
N LYS A 301 7.40 0.11 -14.93
CA LYS A 301 8.01 1.08 -14.01
C LYS A 301 7.00 1.67 -13.02
N LEU A 302 5.77 1.95 -13.46
CA LEU A 302 4.70 2.42 -12.58
C LEU A 302 4.29 1.36 -11.54
N ASN A 303 4.28 0.07 -11.89
CA ASN A 303 4.05 -1.00 -10.93
C ASN A 303 5.13 -1.04 -9.84
N ILE A 304 6.40 -0.91 -10.24
CA ILE A 304 7.51 -0.86 -9.28
C ILE A 304 7.39 0.37 -8.36
N LEU A 305 7.04 1.53 -8.94
CA LEU A 305 6.80 2.76 -8.18
C LEU A 305 5.66 2.59 -7.16
N VAL A 306 4.50 2.10 -7.60
CA VAL A 306 3.34 1.90 -6.72
C VAL A 306 3.66 0.90 -5.61
N GLN A 307 4.33 -0.21 -5.94
CA GLN A 307 4.77 -1.19 -4.95
C GLN A 307 5.71 -0.55 -3.91
N HIS A 308 6.70 0.23 -4.36
CA HIS A 308 7.63 0.95 -3.47
C HIS A 308 6.92 1.94 -2.54
N ILE A 309 5.87 2.62 -3.03
CA ILE A 309 5.05 3.53 -2.21
C ILE A 309 4.29 2.75 -1.14
N VAL A 310 3.66 1.63 -1.50
CA VAL A 310 2.94 0.77 -0.56
C VAL A 310 3.88 0.22 0.51
N GLU A 311 5.04 -0.27 0.12
CA GLU A 311 6.07 -0.77 1.05
C GLU A 311 6.59 0.33 1.98
N SER A 312 6.67 1.58 1.51
CA SER A 312 7.07 2.71 2.35
C SER A 312 6.02 3.08 3.41
N CYS A 313 4.76 2.66 3.22
CA CYS A 313 3.67 2.89 4.16
C CYS A 313 3.55 1.81 5.25
N ILE A 314 4.10 0.60 5.05
CA ILE A 314 3.94 -0.55 5.94
C ILE A 314 5.06 -0.61 6.97
#